data_AF-A0A7Z9PY54-F1
#
_entry.id   AF-A0A7Z9PY54-F1
#
_cell.length_a   1.000
_cell.length_b   1.000
_cell.length_c   1.000
_cell.angle_alpha   90.00
_cell.angle_beta   90.00
_cell.angle_gamma   90.00
#
_symmetry.space_group_name_H-M   'P 1'
#
loop_
_entity.id
_entity.type
_entity.pdbx_description
1 polymer ?
#
loop_
_entity_poly.entity_id
_entity_poly.type
_entity_poly.pdbx_seq_one_letter_code
_entity_poly.pdbx_strand_id
1 'polypeptide(L)'
;MKSFLHQSLGLCLVAILATGCGPAIGGGGDIFFGDPFFDDVAPDLIAFDDNYSTFQNQALSVGDANGVLANDFFCCDFEIRFPSQTASGGTIVGRDDGSFTYTPPQNFTGTDFFDYVLEDDFGTSTGNVVIAVNEPPAQGFVVDSSTGNDATGNGISGAPFATIQAALNAAGVNGTVVVRPGTGSYPGSLTMLSGQTLVGAGFQTVSAQSVVRPAIQGPVIMGDNCVVRGLEIRGPGVNCVDGRGRAGGEISQCDLLNATSYAVNLDGARGSWLFEDNVVSGNGGGLRAVLSGSQSLTLEVAFSEFRNNTQSGLLLDAGSSGSLTAGLFSSFPLPSI
;
A
#
# COMPACT_ATOMS: atom_id res chain seq x y z
N MET A 1 12.32 -41.91 -10.43
CA MET A 1 13.52 -41.05 -10.27
C MET A 1 13.03 -39.66 -9.91
N LYS A 2 13.41 -39.15 -8.71
CA LYS A 2 13.27 -37.77 -8.15
C LYS A 2 11.81 -37.22 -8.06
N SER A 3 11.14 -37.15 -6.90
CA SER A 3 11.30 -36.29 -5.69
C SER A 3 11.07 -34.78 -5.92
N PHE A 4 10.00 -34.22 -5.32
CA PHE A 4 9.89 -33.02 -4.43
C PHE A 4 8.38 -32.64 -4.31
N LEU A 5 7.66 -33.04 -3.24
CA LEU A 5 7.31 -32.35 -1.97
C LEU A 5 6.46 -31.04 -2.04
N HIS A 6 5.23 -31.14 -1.49
CA HIS A 6 4.47 -30.24 -0.58
C HIS A 6 4.20 -28.76 -1.01
N GLN A 7 3.02 -28.15 -0.84
CA GLN A 7 2.11 -28.15 0.33
C GLN A 7 0.62 -28.05 -0.05
N SER A 8 -0.19 -28.57 0.86
CA SER A 8 -1.64 -28.68 0.88
C SER A 8 -2.32 -27.35 1.29
N LEU A 9 -3.17 -26.80 0.43
CA LEU A 9 -4.29 -25.94 0.86
C LEU A 9 -5.52 -26.85 1.01
N GLY A 10 -5.83 -27.19 2.26
CA GLY A 10 -7.06 -27.91 2.60
C GLY A 10 -8.22 -26.93 2.66
N LEU A 11 -9.07 -26.90 1.63
CA LEU A 11 -10.46 -26.51 1.81
C LEU A 11 -11.31 -27.76 2.01
N CYS A 12 -12.03 -27.76 3.12
CA CYS A 12 -12.92 -28.82 3.56
C CYS A 12 -14.17 -28.83 2.67
N LEU A 13 -14.18 -29.68 1.63
CA LEU A 13 -15.41 -30.02 0.91
C LEU A 13 -16.14 -31.12 1.69
N VAL A 14 -17.30 -30.79 2.25
CA VAL A 14 -18.23 -31.77 2.82
C VAL A 14 -18.81 -32.59 1.67
N ALA A 15 -18.15 -33.69 1.31
CA ALA A 15 -18.73 -34.72 0.48
C ALA A 15 -19.55 -35.66 1.37
N ILE A 16 -20.88 -35.63 1.21
CA ILE A 16 -21.77 -36.67 1.77
C ILE A 16 -21.48 -37.96 1.00
N LEU A 17 -20.69 -38.85 1.61
CA LEU A 17 -20.46 -40.21 1.13
C LEU A 17 -21.74 -41.02 1.34
N ALA A 18 -22.53 -41.20 0.28
CA ALA A 18 -23.45 -42.33 0.17
C ALA A 18 -22.72 -43.50 -0.49
N THR A 19 -21.98 -44.29 0.30
CA THR A 19 -21.49 -45.60 -0.14
C THR A 19 -22.64 -46.60 -0.09
N GLY A 20 -23.12 -47.03 -1.26
CA GLY A 20 -24.12 -48.08 -1.41
C GLY A 20 -23.90 -48.89 -2.68
N CYS A 21 -23.67 -50.18 -2.51
CA CYS A 21 -23.26 -51.19 -3.49
C CYS A 21 -24.40 -51.64 -4.44
N GLY A 22 -24.09 -51.92 -5.71
CA GLY A 22 -24.93 -52.74 -6.61
C GLY A 22 -24.56 -52.61 -8.09
N PRO A 23 -24.38 -53.71 -8.87
CA PRO A 23 -23.96 -53.62 -10.27
C PRO A 23 -25.15 -53.54 -11.25
N ALA A 24 -24.93 -52.74 -12.30
CA ALA A 24 -25.42 -52.82 -13.68
C ALA A 24 -26.94 -52.88 -13.95
N ILE A 25 -27.45 -51.82 -14.59
CA ILE A 25 -28.32 -51.96 -15.78
C ILE A 25 -27.86 -50.96 -16.84
N GLY A 26 -27.46 -51.49 -18.00
CA GLY A 26 -27.18 -50.71 -19.20
C GLY A 26 -28.48 -50.32 -19.89
N GLY A 27 -28.45 -49.14 -20.50
CA GLY A 27 -29.49 -48.63 -21.38
C GLY A 27 -29.08 -47.22 -21.77
N GLY A 28 -28.65 -47.06 -23.04
CA GLY A 28 -28.32 -45.76 -23.61
C GLY A 28 -29.53 -44.84 -23.56
N GLY A 29 -29.52 -43.95 -22.59
CA GLY A 29 -30.34 -42.77 -22.53
C GLY A 29 -29.39 -41.66 -22.12
N ASP A 30 -29.16 -40.73 -23.03
CA ASP A 30 -28.49 -39.49 -22.70
C ASP A 30 -29.25 -38.87 -21.52
N ILE A 31 -28.55 -38.68 -20.40
CA ILE A 31 -29.06 -37.85 -19.32
C ILE A 31 -28.97 -36.43 -19.87
N PHE A 32 -30.05 -35.97 -20.48
CA PHE A 32 -30.33 -34.55 -20.55
C PHE A 32 -30.44 -34.08 -19.10
N PHE A 33 -29.34 -33.56 -18.55
CA PHE A 33 -29.53 -32.38 -17.73
C PHE A 33 -30.22 -31.43 -18.68
N GLY A 34 -31.48 -31.12 -18.42
CA GLY A 34 -32.00 -29.85 -18.91
C GLY A 34 -31.01 -28.83 -18.39
N ASP A 35 -30.10 -28.40 -19.25
CA ASP A 35 -29.69 -27.04 -19.19
C ASP A 35 -31.01 -26.26 -19.40
N PRO A 36 -31.55 -25.56 -18.39
CA PRO A 36 -31.98 -24.25 -18.78
C PRO A 36 -30.70 -23.65 -19.37
N PHE A 37 -30.81 -22.90 -20.45
CA PHE A 37 -29.81 -21.88 -20.71
C PHE A 37 -29.53 -21.18 -19.37
N PHE A 38 -28.51 -21.60 -18.63
CA PHE A 38 -27.58 -20.68 -18.05
C PHE A 38 -26.93 -20.14 -19.30
N ASP A 39 -27.60 -19.13 -19.87
CA ASP A 39 -26.87 -17.97 -20.33
C ASP A 39 -25.79 -17.78 -19.27
N ASP A 40 -24.58 -18.18 -19.66
CA ASP A 40 -23.37 -17.91 -18.93
C ASP A 40 -23.24 -16.39 -19.01
N VAL A 41 -24.12 -15.70 -18.27
CA VAL A 41 -24.01 -14.28 -17.98
C VAL A 41 -22.77 -14.25 -17.13
N ALA A 42 -21.63 -14.18 -17.82
CA ALA A 42 -20.36 -13.88 -17.23
C ALA A 42 -20.61 -12.70 -16.30
N PRO A 43 -20.17 -12.77 -15.03
CA PRO A 43 -20.54 -11.75 -14.06
C PRO A 43 -20.23 -10.36 -14.61
N ASP A 44 -21.29 -9.56 -14.61
CA ASP A 44 -21.36 -8.16 -14.98
C ASP A 44 -20.12 -7.41 -14.49
N LEU A 45 -19.58 -6.52 -15.33
CA LEU A 45 -18.55 -5.56 -14.94
C LEU A 45 -18.75 -5.06 -13.50
N ILE A 46 -17.72 -5.17 -12.67
CA ILE A 46 -17.73 -4.66 -11.29
C ILE A 46 -16.60 -3.64 -11.17
N ALA A 47 -16.97 -2.37 -11.29
CA ALA A 47 -16.11 -1.25 -10.97
C ALA A 47 -16.17 -1.01 -9.45
N PHE A 48 -15.01 -0.98 -8.80
CA PHE A 48 -14.88 -0.65 -7.39
C PHE A 48 -14.43 0.80 -7.23
N ASP A 49 -14.78 1.41 -6.10
CA ASP A 49 -14.39 2.79 -5.81
C ASP A 49 -12.88 2.91 -5.55
N ASP A 50 -12.32 4.02 -6.03
CA ASP A 50 -10.90 4.33 -5.95
C ASP A 50 -10.65 5.56 -5.11
N ASN A 51 -9.50 5.58 -4.44
CA ASN A 51 -9.10 6.68 -3.58
C ASN A 51 -7.65 7.07 -3.86
N TYR A 52 -7.45 8.34 -4.20
CA TYR A 52 -6.14 8.93 -4.43
C TYR A 52 -5.97 10.22 -3.63
N SER A 53 -4.74 10.75 -3.57
CA SER A 53 -4.54 12.11 -3.09
C SER A 53 -3.37 12.80 -3.78
N THR A 54 -3.42 14.13 -3.80
CA THR A 54 -2.38 14.99 -4.36
C THR A 54 -2.29 16.27 -3.52
N PHE A 55 -1.41 17.17 -3.90
CA PHE A 55 -1.32 18.50 -3.31
C PHE A 55 -1.93 19.57 -4.22
N GLN A 56 -2.29 20.69 -3.60
CA GLN A 56 -2.67 21.91 -4.30
C GLN A 56 -1.68 22.22 -5.43
N ASN A 57 -2.21 22.54 -6.61
CA ASN A 57 -1.43 22.87 -7.82
C ASN A 57 -0.51 21.74 -8.32
N GLN A 58 -0.72 20.49 -7.90
CA GLN A 58 0.07 19.35 -8.34
C GLN A 58 -0.80 18.37 -9.12
N ALA A 59 -0.42 18.12 -10.38
CA ALA A 59 -1.01 17.03 -11.15
C ALA A 59 -0.67 15.67 -10.53
N LEU A 60 -1.67 14.80 -10.46
CA LEU A 60 -1.55 13.40 -10.08
C LEU A 60 -1.49 12.56 -11.36
N SER A 61 -0.43 11.76 -11.53
CA SER A 61 -0.31 10.79 -12.62
C SER A 61 -0.32 9.38 -12.04
N VAL A 62 -1.34 8.60 -12.39
CA VAL A 62 -1.53 7.21 -11.95
C VAL A 62 -1.25 6.29 -13.15
N GLY A 63 -0.35 5.33 -12.98
CA GLY A 63 -0.05 4.29 -13.98
C GLY A 63 -1.01 3.11 -13.90
N ASP A 64 -1.12 2.33 -14.97
CA ASP A 64 -1.98 1.16 -15.15
C ASP A 64 -1.95 0.15 -13.99
N ALA A 65 -0.76 -0.18 -13.47
CA ALA A 65 -0.61 -1.12 -12.35
C ALA A 65 -1.35 -0.72 -11.06
N ASN A 66 -1.76 0.55 -10.95
CA ASN A 66 -2.51 1.11 -9.83
C ASN A 66 -3.65 2.02 -10.31
N GLY A 67 -4.02 1.91 -11.58
CA GLY A 67 -5.13 2.65 -12.17
C GLY A 67 -6.45 2.19 -11.59
N VAL A 68 -7.54 2.79 -12.05
CA VAL A 68 -8.89 2.46 -11.57
C VAL A 68 -9.26 0.98 -11.79
N LEU A 69 -8.68 0.36 -12.82
CA LEU A 69 -8.88 -1.05 -13.14
C LEU A 69 -8.12 -2.03 -12.21
N ALA A 70 -7.26 -1.56 -11.31
CA ALA A 70 -6.36 -2.43 -10.56
C ALA A 70 -7.09 -3.37 -9.58
N ASN A 71 -8.27 -2.98 -9.12
CA ASN A 71 -9.12 -3.70 -8.18
C ASN A 71 -10.48 -4.08 -8.79
N ASP A 72 -10.70 -3.80 -10.07
CA ASP A 72 -11.95 -4.09 -10.76
C ASP A 72 -12.07 -5.55 -11.17
N PHE A 73 -13.32 -6.00 -11.32
CA PHE A 73 -13.63 -7.30 -11.90
C PHE A 73 -14.30 -7.10 -13.25
N PHE A 74 -13.62 -7.50 -14.32
CA PHE A 74 -14.11 -7.43 -15.68
C PHE A 74 -13.70 -8.71 -16.41
N CYS A 75 -14.60 -9.27 -17.21
CA CYS A 75 -14.22 -10.23 -18.23
C CYS A 75 -13.91 -9.50 -19.54
N CYS A 76 -13.46 -10.25 -20.55
CA CYS A 76 -13.00 -9.74 -21.85
C CYS A 76 -13.89 -8.68 -22.51
N ASP A 77 -13.32 -7.93 -23.47
CA ASP A 77 -13.98 -6.91 -24.29
C ASP A 77 -14.88 -5.95 -23.51
N PHE A 78 -14.26 -4.90 -22.95
CA PHE A 78 -14.94 -3.75 -22.34
C PHE A 78 -14.33 -2.44 -22.86
N GLU A 79 -15.09 -1.35 -22.77
CA GLU A 79 -14.65 0.03 -22.94
C GLU A 79 -14.64 0.73 -21.58
N ILE A 80 -13.63 1.57 -21.33
CA ILE A 80 -13.61 2.47 -20.18
C ILE A 80 -13.80 3.92 -20.64
N ARG A 81 -14.63 4.68 -19.92
CA ARG A 81 -14.88 6.10 -20.19
C ARG A 81 -14.58 6.94 -18.97
N PHE A 82 -13.77 7.97 -19.19
CA PHE A 82 -13.45 9.01 -18.20
C PHE A 82 -14.16 10.33 -18.53
N PRO A 83 -14.56 11.11 -17.54
CA PRO A 83 -14.99 12.48 -17.75
C PRO A 83 -13.78 13.37 -18.08
N SER A 84 -14.02 14.52 -18.71
CA SER A 84 -12.95 15.50 -18.97
C SER A 84 -12.71 16.46 -17.81
N GLN A 85 -13.68 16.58 -16.88
CA GLN A 85 -13.60 17.43 -15.70
C GLN A 85 -14.18 16.71 -14.47
N THR A 86 -13.64 17.04 -13.30
CA THR A 86 -14.13 16.55 -12.00
C THR A 86 -15.21 17.47 -11.42
N ALA A 87 -15.86 17.04 -10.33
CA ALA A 87 -16.89 17.79 -9.63
C ALA A 87 -16.43 19.19 -9.16
N SER A 88 -15.15 19.34 -8.80
CA SER A 88 -14.57 20.61 -8.36
C SER A 88 -13.89 21.40 -9.49
N GLY A 89 -13.99 20.93 -10.75
CA GLY A 89 -13.46 21.62 -11.93
C GLY A 89 -11.98 21.34 -12.23
N GLY A 90 -11.40 20.28 -11.67
CA GLY A 90 -10.12 19.75 -12.11
C GLY A 90 -10.25 19.05 -13.46
N THR A 91 -9.14 18.85 -14.16
CA THR A 91 -9.15 18.19 -15.49
C THR A 91 -8.66 16.75 -15.38
N ILE A 92 -9.30 15.84 -16.10
CA ILE A 92 -8.93 14.41 -16.18
C ILE A 92 -8.52 14.05 -17.61
N VAL A 93 -7.43 13.30 -17.73
CA VAL A 93 -6.99 12.65 -18.97
C VAL A 93 -6.77 11.17 -18.66
N GLY A 94 -7.78 10.34 -18.95
CA GLY A 94 -7.72 8.88 -18.78
C GLY A 94 -7.26 8.14 -20.04
N ARG A 95 -6.92 6.86 -19.87
CA ARG A 95 -6.53 5.92 -20.94
C ARG A 95 -7.25 4.58 -20.76
N ASP A 96 -7.30 3.81 -21.83
CA ASP A 96 -8.00 2.51 -21.89
C ASP A 96 -7.41 1.45 -20.94
N ASP A 97 -6.16 1.63 -20.51
CA ASP A 97 -5.47 0.77 -19.52
C ASP A 97 -5.82 1.11 -18.06
N GLY A 98 -6.77 2.02 -17.83
CA GLY A 98 -7.15 2.48 -16.49
C GLY A 98 -6.20 3.51 -15.87
N SER A 99 -5.08 3.86 -16.56
CA SER A 99 -4.20 4.94 -16.14
C SER A 99 -4.85 6.30 -16.38
N PHE A 100 -4.54 7.30 -15.56
CA PHE A 100 -5.07 8.65 -15.74
C PHE A 100 -4.14 9.73 -15.20
N THR A 101 -4.37 10.95 -15.65
CA THR A 101 -3.78 12.17 -15.09
C THR A 101 -4.88 13.12 -14.62
N TYR A 102 -4.84 13.51 -13.35
CA TYR A 102 -5.69 14.53 -12.76
C TYR A 102 -4.90 15.82 -12.53
N THR A 103 -5.45 16.96 -12.93
CA THR A 103 -4.90 18.28 -12.57
C THR A 103 -5.92 19.05 -11.75
N PRO A 104 -5.62 19.38 -10.48
CA PRO A 104 -6.55 20.11 -9.63
C PRO A 104 -6.74 21.55 -10.14
N PRO A 105 -7.89 22.19 -9.84
CA PRO A 105 -8.04 23.62 -10.07
C PRO A 105 -6.96 24.42 -9.35
N GLN A 106 -6.61 25.58 -9.90
CA GLN A 106 -5.58 26.42 -9.30
C GLN A 106 -5.98 26.82 -7.87
N ASN A 107 -5.06 26.59 -6.93
CA ASN A 107 -5.19 26.86 -5.51
C ASN A 107 -6.32 26.08 -4.80
N PHE A 108 -6.87 25.03 -5.42
CA PHE A 108 -7.87 24.19 -4.78
C PHE A 108 -7.28 23.28 -3.70
N THR A 109 -7.98 23.20 -2.57
CA THR A 109 -7.74 22.26 -1.47
C THR A 109 -9.09 21.70 -1.02
N GLY A 110 -9.10 20.47 -0.52
CA GLY A 110 -10.31 19.73 -0.19
C GLY A 110 -10.49 18.49 -1.06
N THR A 111 -11.65 17.85 -0.96
CA THR A 111 -11.94 16.60 -1.69
C THR A 111 -12.59 16.90 -3.03
N ASP A 112 -12.11 16.22 -4.07
CA ASP A 112 -12.66 16.24 -5.42
C ASP A 112 -13.08 14.83 -5.84
N PHE A 113 -14.00 14.73 -6.82
CA PHE A 113 -14.61 13.47 -7.21
C PHE A 113 -14.84 13.40 -8.72
N PHE A 114 -14.73 12.21 -9.29
CA PHE A 114 -15.24 11.89 -10.62
C PHE A 114 -15.62 10.41 -10.71
N ASP A 115 -16.53 10.07 -11.61
CA ASP A 115 -16.95 8.69 -11.85
C ASP A 115 -16.38 8.22 -13.20
N TYR A 116 -15.84 7.00 -13.26
CA TYR A 116 -15.51 6.32 -14.52
C TYR A 116 -16.55 5.23 -14.80
N VAL A 117 -16.74 4.92 -16.08
CA VAL A 117 -17.71 3.92 -16.53
C VAL A 117 -17.00 2.82 -17.28
N LEU A 118 -17.22 1.57 -16.87
CA LEU A 118 -16.94 0.38 -17.66
C LEU A 118 -18.21 0.00 -18.43
N GLU A 119 -18.08 -0.31 -19.71
CA GLU A 119 -19.20 -0.70 -20.59
C GLU A 119 -18.80 -1.91 -21.44
N ASP A 120 -19.67 -2.91 -21.50
CA ASP A 120 -19.57 -4.05 -22.41
C ASP A 120 -20.93 -4.28 -23.12
N ASP A 121 -21.03 -5.34 -23.92
CA ASP A 121 -22.26 -5.68 -24.64
C ASP A 121 -23.44 -6.06 -23.71
N PHE A 122 -23.17 -6.32 -22.42
CA PHE A 122 -24.14 -6.80 -21.44
C PHE A 122 -24.58 -5.71 -20.45
N GLY A 123 -23.77 -4.67 -20.23
CA GLY A 123 -24.15 -3.56 -19.38
C GLY A 123 -23.03 -2.56 -19.07
N THR A 124 -23.28 -1.77 -18.02
CA THR A 124 -22.36 -0.74 -17.54
C THR A 124 -22.15 -0.86 -16.04
N SER A 125 -20.91 -0.64 -15.60
CA SER A 125 -20.52 -0.50 -14.19
C SER A 125 -19.87 0.86 -13.95
N THR A 126 -20.03 1.42 -12.77
CA THR A 126 -19.52 2.76 -12.45
C THR A 126 -18.76 2.71 -11.13
N GLY A 127 -17.50 3.15 -11.15
CA GLY A 127 -16.68 3.31 -9.96
C GLY A 127 -16.49 4.79 -9.63
N ASN A 128 -16.57 5.14 -8.35
CA ASN A 128 -16.32 6.50 -7.88
C ASN A 128 -14.84 6.68 -7.54
N VAL A 129 -14.23 7.74 -8.07
CA VAL A 129 -12.87 8.13 -7.72
C VAL A 129 -12.89 9.34 -6.80
N VAL A 130 -12.36 9.16 -5.60
CA VAL A 130 -12.16 10.21 -4.61
C VAL A 130 -10.72 10.71 -4.66
N ILE A 131 -10.51 12.00 -4.82
CA ILE A 131 -9.19 12.63 -4.75
C ILE A 131 -9.15 13.63 -3.61
N ALA A 132 -8.34 13.38 -2.58
CA ALA A 132 -8.03 14.38 -1.58
C ALA A 132 -6.93 15.33 -2.08
N VAL A 133 -7.21 16.63 -2.17
CA VAL A 133 -6.26 17.69 -2.54
C VAL A 133 -5.82 18.42 -1.28
N ASN A 134 -4.61 18.12 -0.83
CA ASN A 134 -4.08 18.62 0.43
C ASN A 134 -3.30 19.93 0.24
N GLU A 135 -3.28 20.79 1.25
CA GLU A 135 -2.31 21.88 1.29
C GLU A 135 -0.88 21.31 1.35
N PRO A 136 0.06 21.80 0.52
CA PRO A 136 1.46 21.48 0.73
C PRO A 136 1.89 21.99 2.11
N PRO A 137 2.71 21.25 2.86
CA PRO A 137 3.09 21.66 4.20
C PRO A 137 3.80 23.03 4.17
N ALA A 138 3.39 23.94 5.06
CA ALA A 138 3.90 25.32 5.12
C ALA A 138 5.43 25.44 5.36
N GLN A 139 6.07 24.35 5.84
CA GLN A 139 7.52 24.19 5.98
C GLN A 139 8.00 22.80 5.50
N GLY A 140 7.32 22.26 4.48
CA GLY A 140 7.66 20.94 3.94
C GLY A 140 8.46 21.05 2.65
N PHE A 141 9.50 20.22 2.52
CA PHE A 141 10.22 20.09 1.26
C PHE A 141 9.60 19.00 0.40
N VAL A 142 9.36 19.32 -0.86
CA VAL A 142 8.75 18.42 -1.84
C VAL A 142 9.82 17.70 -2.66
N VAL A 143 9.64 16.40 -2.88
CA VAL A 143 10.50 15.56 -3.72
C VAL A 143 9.68 15.01 -4.90
N ASP A 144 10.24 15.04 -6.11
CA ASP A 144 9.61 14.49 -7.33
C ASP A 144 10.67 13.90 -8.27
N SER A 145 10.63 12.58 -8.49
CA SER A 145 11.54 11.86 -9.40
C SER A 145 11.19 11.98 -10.89
N SER A 146 9.97 12.44 -11.23
CA SER A 146 9.45 12.42 -12.61
C SER A 146 9.98 13.55 -13.49
N THR A 147 10.45 14.63 -12.89
CA THR A 147 10.69 15.88 -13.64
C THR A 147 12.14 16.11 -14.04
N GLY A 148 13.13 15.35 -13.55
CA GLY A 148 14.55 15.66 -13.78
C GLY A 148 14.93 17.12 -13.41
N ASN A 149 14.04 17.83 -12.72
CA ASN A 149 14.08 19.28 -12.61
C ASN A 149 14.59 19.67 -11.22
N ASP A 150 15.73 20.33 -11.32
CA ASP A 150 16.33 21.28 -10.43
C ASP A 150 17.17 20.76 -9.26
N ALA A 151 18.44 20.54 -9.55
CA ALA A 151 19.51 20.45 -8.56
C ALA A 151 19.68 21.74 -7.71
N THR A 152 18.91 22.81 -7.97
CA THR A 152 18.89 24.07 -7.21
C THR A 152 17.58 24.38 -6.48
N GLY A 153 16.61 23.45 -6.50
CA GLY A 153 15.27 23.68 -5.97
C GLY A 153 15.22 23.92 -4.45
N ASN A 154 14.42 24.90 -4.04
CA ASN A 154 14.16 25.23 -2.63
C ASN A 154 13.04 24.35 -2.01
N GLY A 155 12.59 23.31 -2.74
CA GLY A 155 11.61 22.31 -2.32
C GLY A 155 10.18 22.83 -2.10
N ILE A 156 9.84 23.98 -2.69
CA ILE A 156 8.46 24.50 -2.79
C ILE A 156 7.84 24.04 -4.12
N SER A 157 6.50 23.99 -4.21
CA SER A 157 5.77 23.62 -5.43
C SER A 157 6.17 24.52 -6.62
N GLY A 158 7.11 24.03 -7.44
CA GLY A 158 7.74 24.78 -8.53
C GLY A 158 9.25 24.51 -8.70
N ALA A 159 9.92 24.04 -7.64
CA ALA A 159 11.32 23.63 -7.67
C ALA A 159 11.59 22.50 -6.64
N PRO A 160 11.05 21.28 -6.87
CA PRO A 160 11.19 20.16 -5.94
C PRO A 160 12.64 19.66 -5.87
N PHE A 161 12.97 18.91 -4.82
CA PHE A 161 14.23 18.19 -4.74
C PHE A 161 14.21 16.95 -5.66
N ALA A 162 15.36 16.69 -6.31
CA ALA A 162 15.56 15.49 -7.11
C ALA A 162 15.76 14.20 -6.28
N THR A 163 16.15 14.31 -5.00
CA THR A 163 16.33 13.16 -4.10
C THR A 163 15.71 13.40 -2.74
N ILE A 164 15.22 12.33 -2.11
CA ILE A 164 14.63 12.41 -0.77
C ILE A 164 15.68 12.80 0.27
N GLN A 165 16.93 12.32 0.13
CA GLN A 165 17.98 12.67 1.08
C GLN A 165 18.34 14.16 1.04
N ALA A 166 18.33 14.79 -0.14
CA ALA A 166 18.55 16.23 -0.24
C ALA A 166 17.45 17.03 0.49
N ALA A 167 16.19 16.61 0.32
CA ALA A 167 15.07 17.22 1.04
C ALA A 167 15.17 17.00 2.55
N LEU A 168 15.55 15.80 3.02
CA LEU A 168 15.75 15.54 4.45
C LEU A 168 16.90 16.38 5.02
N ASN A 169 17.98 16.59 4.26
CA ASN A 169 19.09 17.44 4.71
C ASN A 169 18.66 18.91 4.80
N ALA A 170 17.85 19.39 3.86
CA ALA A 170 17.32 20.75 3.87
C ALA A 170 16.26 20.95 4.98
N ALA A 171 15.42 19.94 5.22
CA ALA A 171 14.38 19.89 6.26
C ALA A 171 14.98 20.14 7.65
N GLY A 172 16.17 19.59 7.92
CA GLY A 172 16.78 19.67 9.24
C GLY A 172 15.93 18.96 10.30
N VAL A 173 16.31 19.12 11.57
CA VAL A 173 15.56 18.52 12.70
C VAL A 173 14.12 19.04 12.74
N ASN A 174 13.17 18.16 13.06
CA ASN A 174 11.73 18.46 13.06
C ASN A 174 11.12 18.88 11.71
N GLY A 175 11.88 18.81 10.62
CA GLY A 175 11.39 19.17 9.30
C GLY A 175 10.50 18.10 8.68
N THR A 176 9.63 18.52 7.76
CA THR A 176 8.73 17.63 7.02
C THR A 176 9.19 17.49 5.57
N VAL A 177 9.19 16.28 5.05
CA VAL A 177 9.47 15.97 3.65
C VAL A 177 8.30 15.22 3.06
N VAL A 178 7.82 15.71 1.93
CA VAL A 178 6.74 15.11 1.16
C VAL A 178 7.33 14.49 -0.10
N VAL A 179 7.09 13.21 -0.28
CA VAL A 179 7.52 12.45 -1.46
C VAL A 179 6.34 12.32 -2.41
N ARG A 180 6.43 12.86 -3.62
CA ARG A 180 5.38 12.71 -4.63
C ARG A 180 5.51 11.35 -5.34
N PRO A 181 4.39 10.73 -5.77
CA PRO A 181 4.45 9.60 -6.68
C PRO A 181 5.14 10.06 -7.96
N GLY A 182 6.07 9.25 -8.44
CA GLY A 182 6.77 9.45 -9.70
C GLY A 182 6.68 8.20 -10.56
N THR A 183 7.00 8.32 -11.84
CA THR A 183 7.05 7.19 -12.79
C THR A 183 8.19 6.20 -12.49
N GLY A 184 9.03 6.47 -11.48
CA GLY A 184 10.12 5.62 -11.03
C GLY A 184 10.31 5.67 -9.52
N SER A 185 10.99 4.65 -8.99
CA SER A 185 11.29 4.53 -7.55
C SER A 185 12.54 5.33 -7.15
N TYR A 186 12.58 5.79 -5.89
CA TYR A 186 13.70 6.54 -5.31
C TYR A 186 14.77 5.57 -4.76
N PRO A 187 15.95 5.45 -5.40
CA PRO A 187 16.95 4.49 -4.98
C PRO A 187 17.80 4.99 -3.81
N GLY A 188 18.29 4.04 -3.01
CA GLY A 188 19.30 4.28 -1.99
C GLY A 188 18.75 4.30 -0.57
N SER A 189 19.66 4.16 0.39
CA SER A 189 19.31 4.29 1.80
C SER A 189 19.07 5.74 2.18
N LEU A 190 18.04 5.97 3.00
CA LEU A 190 17.69 7.29 3.53
C LEU A 190 18.03 7.36 5.01
N THR A 191 18.52 8.51 5.47
CA THR A 191 18.77 8.77 6.89
C THR A 191 17.99 10.00 7.33
N MET A 192 17.18 9.83 8.37
CA MET A 192 16.37 10.88 8.96
C MET A 192 17.01 11.41 10.25
N LEU A 193 17.02 12.73 10.40
CA LEU A 193 17.36 13.45 11.63
C LEU A 193 16.19 13.42 12.62
N SER A 194 16.47 13.73 13.88
CA SER A 194 15.45 13.68 14.93
C SER A 194 14.24 14.58 14.63
N GLY A 195 13.05 14.05 14.89
CA GLY A 195 11.76 14.72 14.72
C GLY A 195 11.30 14.84 13.28
N GLN A 196 12.05 14.34 12.30
CA GLN A 196 11.68 14.48 10.91
C GLN A 196 10.44 13.65 10.56
N THR A 197 9.60 14.22 9.69
CA THR A 197 8.46 13.53 9.11
C THR A 197 8.70 13.30 7.63
N LEU A 198 8.61 12.05 7.18
CA LEU A 198 8.66 11.66 5.78
C LEU A 198 7.31 11.07 5.39
N VAL A 199 6.60 11.73 4.47
CA VAL A 199 5.25 11.32 4.07
C VAL A 199 5.16 11.15 2.55
N GLY A 200 4.54 10.07 2.10
CA GLY A 200 4.15 9.92 0.71
C GLY A 200 2.90 10.75 0.39
N ALA A 201 2.93 11.50 -0.70
CA ALA A 201 1.72 12.05 -1.31
C ALA A 201 0.84 10.88 -1.74
N GLY A 202 -0.47 10.94 -1.50
CA GLY A 202 -1.34 9.76 -1.65
C GLY A 202 -1.86 9.19 -0.34
N PHE A 203 -1.43 9.70 0.83
CA PHE A 203 -1.91 9.27 2.16
C PHE A 203 -3.45 9.25 2.21
N GLN A 204 -4.02 8.09 2.53
CA GLN A 204 -5.45 7.84 2.74
C GLN A 204 -5.65 6.98 4.00
N THR A 205 -6.67 7.32 4.78
CA THR A 205 -7.19 6.53 5.90
C THR A 205 -8.05 5.37 5.39
N VAL A 206 -7.46 4.15 5.46
CA VAL A 206 -8.08 2.82 5.55
C VAL A 206 -9.05 2.36 4.42
N SER A 207 -8.75 1.16 3.86
CA SER A 207 -9.68 0.09 3.41
C SER A 207 -9.61 -0.39 1.94
N ALA A 208 -8.89 0.27 1.02
CA ALA A 208 -8.76 -0.24 -0.36
C ALA A 208 -7.29 -0.43 -0.76
N GLN A 209 -7.00 -1.61 -1.30
CA GLN A 209 -5.67 -2.23 -1.35
C GLN A 209 -4.75 -1.74 -2.49
N SER A 210 -5.04 -0.60 -3.12
CA SER A 210 -4.25 -0.07 -4.25
C SER A 210 -4.03 1.45 -4.17
N VAL A 211 -3.42 1.93 -3.09
CA VAL A 211 -2.89 3.31 -3.08
C VAL A 211 -1.54 3.30 -3.80
N VAL A 212 -1.37 4.11 -4.86
CA VAL A 212 -0.04 4.38 -5.44
C VAL A 212 0.81 5.07 -4.39
N ARG A 213 1.63 4.29 -3.68
CA ARG A 213 2.60 4.86 -2.75
C ARG A 213 3.88 5.22 -3.49
N PRO A 214 4.52 6.35 -3.17
CA PRO A 214 5.88 6.61 -3.63
C PRO A 214 6.80 5.48 -3.16
N ALA A 215 7.48 4.84 -4.11
CA ALA A 215 8.32 3.69 -3.85
C ALA A 215 9.77 4.09 -3.55
N ILE A 216 10.33 3.59 -2.46
CA ILE A 216 11.76 3.71 -2.11
C ILE A 216 12.44 2.35 -2.34
N GLN A 217 13.59 2.33 -3.03
CA GLN A 217 14.45 1.14 -3.15
C GLN A 217 15.64 1.23 -2.18
N GLY A 218 15.39 0.96 -0.90
CA GLY A 218 16.43 0.96 0.12
C GLY A 218 15.90 1.15 1.54
N PRO A 219 16.75 0.94 2.56
CA PRO A 219 16.35 1.10 3.94
C PRO A 219 16.17 2.58 4.33
N VAL A 220 15.11 2.86 5.07
CA VAL A 220 14.91 4.13 5.80
C VAL A 220 15.48 3.99 7.21
N ILE A 221 16.48 4.79 7.53
CA ILE A 221 17.16 4.83 8.83
C ILE A 221 16.56 5.98 9.63
N MET A 222 15.82 5.66 10.68
CA MET A 222 15.10 6.63 11.50
C MET A 222 15.92 7.04 12.72
N GLY A 223 16.10 8.36 12.89
CA GLY A 223 16.56 8.98 14.13
C GLY A 223 15.47 9.05 15.20
N ASP A 224 15.72 9.82 16.26
CA ASP A 224 14.78 9.96 17.39
C ASP A 224 13.48 10.65 16.99
N ASN A 225 12.32 10.09 17.33
CA ASN A 225 10.99 10.68 17.10
C ASN A 225 10.68 10.95 15.63
N CYS A 226 11.22 10.14 14.72
CA CYS A 226 10.91 10.26 13.30
C CYS A 226 9.54 9.65 12.98
N VAL A 227 8.91 10.15 11.92
CA VAL A 227 7.61 9.68 11.43
C VAL A 227 7.75 9.32 9.95
N VAL A 228 7.35 8.10 9.58
CA VAL A 228 7.31 7.62 8.19
C VAL A 228 5.89 7.16 7.88
N ARG A 229 5.28 7.75 6.84
CA ARG A 229 3.88 7.45 6.48
C ARG A 229 3.63 7.34 4.99
N GLY A 230 2.75 6.42 4.59
CA GLY A 230 2.19 6.42 3.24
C GLY A 230 3.19 6.08 2.12
N LEU A 231 4.22 5.27 2.42
CA LEU A 231 5.28 4.93 1.46
C LEU A 231 5.29 3.44 1.15
N GLU A 232 5.67 3.09 -0.07
CA GLU A 232 6.12 1.75 -0.38
C GLU A 232 7.64 1.73 -0.17
N ILE A 233 8.11 0.89 0.74
CA ILE A 233 9.54 0.77 1.02
C ILE A 233 9.93 -0.65 0.66
N ARG A 234 10.58 -0.77 -0.51
CA ARG A 234 11.22 -2.01 -0.91
C ARG A 234 12.57 -2.08 -0.20
N GLY A 235 12.86 -3.22 0.41
CA GLY A 235 14.10 -3.46 1.15
C GLY A 235 15.13 -4.28 0.38
N PRO A 236 15.71 -3.82 -0.76
CA PRO A 236 16.88 -4.47 -1.30
C PRO A 236 18.04 -4.28 -0.31
N GLY A 237 18.27 -5.30 0.53
CA GLY A 237 19.17 -5.23 1.67
C GLY A 237 18.57 -5.85 2.93
N VAL A 238 19.09 -5.47 4.10
CA VAL A 238 18.75 -6.15 5.37
C VAL A 238 17.32 -5.83 5.82
N ASN A 239 16.93 -4.56 5.89
CA ASN A 239 15.61 -4.13 6.39
C ASN A 239 14.96 -3.12 5.42
N CYS A 240 13.65 -2.92 5.51
CA CYS A 240 12.97 -1.77 4.90
C CYS A 240 13.11 -0.53 5.80
N VAL A 241 12.98 -0.69 7.11
CA VAL A 241 13.13 0.38 8.10
C VAL A 241 14.05 -0.07 9.24
N ASP A 242 14.95 0.83 9.66
CA ASP A 242 15.90 0.64 10.76
C ASP A 242 15.75 1.77 11.77
N GLY A 243 15.14 1.46 12.91
CA GLY A 243 14.88 2.38 14.02
C GLY A 243 16.08 2.55 14.93
N ARG A 244 17.12 3.26 14.47
CA ARG A 244 18.32 3.54 15.29
C ARG A 244 18.09 4.59 16.37
N GLY A 245 16.98 5.33 16.28
CA GLY A 245 16.53 6.27 17.29
C GLY A 245 16.23 5.59 18.62
N ARG A 246 16.64 6.23 19.71
CA ARG A 246 16.45 5.78 21.10
C ARG A 246 15.24 6.43 21.78
N ALA A 247 14.48 7.30 21.11
CA ALA A 247 13.42 8.09 21.75
C ALA A 247 11.99 7.81 21.28
N GLY A 248 11.78 6.95 20.28
CA GLY A 248 10.46 6.66 19.71
C GLY A 248 10.43 6.87 18.21
N GLY A 249 9.29 6.57 17.61
CA GLY A 249 9.04 6.79 16.19
C GLY A 249 7.70 6.24 15.74
N GLU A 250 7.29 6.61 14.53
CA GLU A 250 6.07 6.11 13.92
C GLU A 250 6.35 5.59 12.52
N ILE A 251 5.80 4.41 12.23
CA ILE A 251 5.73 3.84 10.89
C ILE A 251 4.27 3.46 10.68
N SER A 252 3.57 4.20 9.81
CA SER A 252 2.16 3.93 9.56
C SER A 252 1.82 3.94 8.08
N GLN A 253 0.86 3.09 7.70
CA GLN A 253 0.36 3.03 6.32
C GLN A 253 1.48 2.85 5.29
N CYS A 254 2.45 1.99 5.60
CA CYS A 254 3.56 1.68 4.70
C CYS A 254 3.46 0.26 4.19
N ASP A 255 3.87 0.07 2.92
CA ASP A 255 4.04 -1.25 2.32
C ASP A 255 5.53 -1.59 2.39
N LEU A 256 5.90 -2.46 3.33
CA LEU A 256 7.27 -2.87 3.56
C LEU A 256 7.51 -4.20 2.85
N LEU A 257 8.17 -4.13 1.70
CA LEU A 257 8.25 -5.24 0.76
C LEU A 257 9.68 -5.73 0.56
N ASN A 258 9.85 -7.04 0.33
CA ASN A 258 11.10 -7.65 -0.15
C ASN A 258 12.32 -7.50 0.78
N ALA A 259 12.14 -7.27 2.09
CA ALA A 259 13.26 -7.31 3.03
C ALA A 259 13.93 -8.70 3.06
N THR A 260 15.26 -8.74 3.24
CA THR A 260 16.01 -10.01 3.39
C THR A 260 16.22 -10.43 4.84
N SER A 261 15.98 -9.53 5.79
CA SER A 261 15.90 -9.79 7.24
C SER A 261 14.53 -9.30 7.76
N TYR A 262 14.45 -8.66 8.93
CA TYR A 262 13.18 -8.11 9.41
C TYR A 262 12.84 -6.82 8.67
N ALA A 263 11.64 -6.72 8.11
CA ALA A 263 11.19 -5.53 7.39
C ALA A 263 11.32 -4.26 8.25
N VAL A 264 11.03 -4.37 9.55
CA VAL A 264 11.33 -3.34 10.55
C VAL A 264 12.26 -3.91 11.62
N ASN A 265 13.37 -3.23 11.85
CA ASN A 265 14.26 -3.52 12.98
C ASN A 265 14.26 -2.36 14.01
N LEU A 266 13.79 -2.65 15.22
CA LEU A 266 13.77 -1.75 16.39
C LEU A 266 14.66 -2.26 17.53
N ASP A 267 15.69 -3.04 17.21
CA ASP A 267 16.63 -3.53 18.21
C ASP A 267 17.29 -2.41 18.99
N GLY A 268 17.20 -2.50 20.31
CA GLY A 268 17.77 -1.48 21.19
C GLY A 268 17.03 -0.14 21.20
N ALA A 269 15.90 -0.02 20.48
CA ALA A 269 15.05 1.15 20.50
C ALA A 269 14.41 1.37 21.88
N ARG A 270 14.02 2.61 22.18
CA ARG A 270 13.33 2.98 23.42
C ARG A 270 12.24 3.99 23.13
N GLY A 271 11.47 4.33 24.16
CA GLY A 271 10.38 5.27 24.06
C GLY A 271 9.14 4.61 23.45
N SER A 272 8.28 5.43 22.85
CA SER A 272 7.02 4.97 22.26
C SER A 272 7.16 4.82 20.76
N TRP A 273 6.83 3.64 20.26
CA TRP A 273 6.79 3.31 18.85
C TRP A 273 5.38 2.94 18.44
N LEU A 274 4.89 3.58 17.38
CA LEU A 274 3.61 3.26 16.76
C LEU A 274 3.87 2.58 15.41
N PHE A 275 3.23 1.42 15.23
CA PHE A 275 3.28 0.62 14.02
C PHE A 275 1.85 0.31 13.58
N GLU A 276 1.30 1.12 12.69
CA GLU A 276 -0.14 1.12 12.39
C GLU A 276 -0.44 0.97 10.89
N ASP A 277 -1.47 0.19 10.52
CA ASP A 277 -1.98 0.08 9.14
C ASP A 277 -0.91 -0.31 8.08
N ASN A 278 0.11 -1.07 8.47
CA ASN A 278 1.19 -1.44 7.55
C ASN A 278 0.93 -2.78 6.87
N VAL A 279 1.38 -2.93 5.63
CA VAL A 279 1.49 -4.24 4.96
C VAL A 279 2.95 -4.65 4.94
N VAL A 280 3.26 -5.81 5.52
CA VAL A 280 4.63 -6.31 5.65
C VAL A 280 4.76 -7.67 4.99
N SER A 281 5.61 -7.74 3.96
CA SER A 281 5.90 -8.99 3.28
C SER A 281 7.34 -9.07 2.77
N GLY A 282 7.92 -10.27 2.74
CA GLY A 282 9.26 -10.45 2.19
C GLY A 282 9.94 -11.74 2.58
N ASN A 283 11.16 -11.90 2.10
CA ASN A 283 11.96 -13.11 2.28
C ASN A 283 12.59 -13.24 3.68
N GLY A 284 12.30 -12.34 4.62
CA GLY A 284 12.73 -12.41 6.01
C GLY A 284 11.57 -12.33 7.00
N GLY A 285 11.74 -11.58 8.10
CA GLY A 285 10.73 -11.41 9.14
C GLY A 285 9.94 -10.11 9.01
N GLY A 286 8.89 -9.94 9.81
CA GLY A 286 8.09 -8.72 9.78
C GLY A 286 8.69 -7.59 10.64
N LEU A 287 8.32 -7.55 11.92
CA LEU A 287 8.84 -6.58 12.89
C LEU A 287 9.68 -7.28 13.97
N ARG A 288 10.86 -6.73 14.24
CA ARG A 288 11.75 -7.15 15.32
C ARG A 288 11.97 -6.03 16.33
N ALA A 289 11.86 -6.36 17.61
CA ALA A 289 12.36 -5.52 18.69
C ALA A 289 12.99 -6.39 19.79
N VAL A 290 14.33 -6.42 19.82
CA VAL A 290 15.08 -7.06 20.91
C VAL A 290 15.77 -6.00 21.76
N LEU A 291 15.38 -5.94 23.03
CA LEU A 291 15.91 -5.00 23.99
C LEU A 291 17.19 -5.53 24.63
N SER A 292 18.10 -4.62 24.98
CA SER A 292 19.34 -4.96 25.67
C SER A 292 19.65 -3.99 26.81
N GLY A 293 19.99 -4.52 27.99
CA GLY A 293 20.19 -3.72 29.19
C GLY A 293 18.89 -3.11 29.73
N SER A 294 19.00 -2.05 30.55
CA SER A 294 17.86 -1.37 31.21
C SER A 294 17.07 -0.44 30.28
N GLN A 295 16.62 -0.95 29.14
CA GLN A 295 15.83 -0.20 28.15
C GLN A 295 14.33 -0.37 28.41
N SER A 296 13.54 0.65 28.07
CA SER A 296 12.08 0.57 28.10
C SER A 296 11.52 0.95 26.74
N LEU A 297 10.73 0.04 26.17
CA LEU A 297 10.05 0.21 24.89
C LEU A 297 8.54 0.03 25.10
N THR A 298 7.79 1.03 24.66
CA THR A 298 6.35 0.91 24.44
C THR A 298 6.13 0.78 22.95
N LEU A 299 5.53 -0.33 22.53
CA LEU A 299 5.24 -0.61 21.13
C LEU A 299 3.73 -0.80 20.97
N GLU A 300 3.14 -0.06 20.05
CA GLU A 300 1.76 -0.25 19.63
C GLU A 300 1.76 -0.79 18.20
N VAL A 301 1.22 -1.98 18.01
CA VAL A 301 1.00 -2.57 16.69
C VAL A 301 -0.49 -2.65 16.46
N ALA A 302 -0.99 -1.87 15.51
CA ALA A 302 -2.40 -1.78 15.20
C ALA A 302 -2.63 -2.05 13.71
N PHE A 303 -3.67 -2.82 13.39
CA PHE A 303 -4.22 -2.99 12.03
C PHE A 303 -3.19 -3.32 10.93
N SER A 304 -2.05 -3.91 11.33
CA SER A 304 -0.95 -4.21 10.43
C SER A 304 -0.97 -5.67 10.01
N GLU A 305 -0.70 -5.92 8.74
CA GLU A 305 -0.75 -7.23 8.13
C GLU A 305 0.67 -7.78 7.88
N PHE A 306 0.91 -9.01 8.32
CA PHE A 306 2.18 -9.71 8.11
C PHE A 306 1.93 -10.90 7.21
N ARG A 307 2.28 -10.80 5.93
CA ARG A 307 2.01 -11.83 4.91
C ARG A 307 3.30 -12.37 4.32
N ASN A 308 3.36 -13.68 4.05
CA ASN A 308 4.46 -14.33 3.32
C ASN A 308 5.88 -14.09 3.86
N ASN A 309 6.03 -13.85 5.16
CA ASN A 309 7.34 -13.73 5.82
C ASN A 309 7.94 -15.13 6.03
N THR A 310 9.20 -15.33 5.66
CA THR A 310 9.89 -16.63 5.81
C THR A 310 10.39 -16.85 7.25
N GLN A 311 10.57 -15.77 8.01
CA GLN A 311 10.88 -15.77 9.44
C GLN A 311 9.63 -15.33 10.25
N SER A 312 9.79 -15.04 11.54
CA SER A 312 8.70 -14.56 12.39
C SER A 312 8.10 -13.24 11.86
N GLY A 313 6.77 -13.19 11.74
CA GLY A 313 6.06 -11.94 11.43
C GLY A 313 6.24 -10.88 12.52
N LEU A 314 6.29 -11.31 13.78
CA LEU A 314 6.58 -10.46 14.94
C LEU A 314 7.56 -11.17 15.87
N LEU A 315 8.69 -10.54 16.17
CA LEU A 315 9.68 -11.01 17.14
C LEU A 315 9.94 -9.93 18.19
N LEU A 316 9.46 -10.16 19.41
CA LEU A 316 9.62 -9.24 20.53
C LEU A 316 10.33 -9.93 21.70
N ASP A 317 11.42 -9.34 22.19
CA ASP A 317 12.19 -9.87 23.32
C ASP A 317 12.68 -8.72 24.21
N ALA A 318 12.26 -8.73 25.49
CA ALA A 318 12.65 -7.72 26.47
C ALA A 318 14.06 -7.94 27.05
N GLY A 319 14.71 -9.08 26.77
CA GLY A 319 15.97 -9.45 27.38
C GLY A 319 15.89 -9.60 28.91
N SER A 320 17.04 -9.74 29.57
CA SER A 320 17.11 -10.00 31.02
C SER A 320 16.86 -8.77 31.92
N SER A 321 16.85 -7.56 31.35
CA SER A 321 16.74 -6.30 32.11
C SER A 321 15.95 -5.20 31.41
N GLY A 322 15.38 -5.47 30.24
CA GLY A 322 14.52 -4.53 29.52
C GLY A 322 13.06 -4.64 29.95
N SER A 323 12.29 -3.61 29.63
CA SER A 323 10.85 -3.56 29.83
C SER A 323 10.19 -3.33 28.48
N LEU A 324 9.34 -4.27 28.07
CA LEU A 324 8.53 -4.17 26.86
C LEU A 324 7.06 -4.08 27.24
N THR A 325 6.39 -3.05 26.77
CA THR A 325 4.92 -2.93 26.81
C THR A 325 4.42 -2.96 25.37
N ALA A 326 3.65 -3.98 24.99
CA ALA A 326 3.13 -4.13 23.63
C ALA A 326 1.60 -4.15 23.62
N GLY A 327 0.98 -3.28 22.82
CA GLY A 327 -0.44 -3.33 22.47
C GLY A 327 -0.60 -3.94 21.08
N LEU A 328 -1.44 -4.96 20.93
CA LEU A 328 -1.76 -5.59 19.64
C LEU A 328 -3.24 -5.39 19.34
N PHE A 329 -3.56 -4.65 18.27
CA PHE A 329 -4.92 -4.44 17.80
C PHE A 329 -5.04 -5.00 16.38
N SER A 330 -5.92 -5.98 16.17
CA SER A 330 -6.19 -6.57 14.85
C SER A 330 -7.61 -6.25 14.41
N SER A 331 -7.80 -5.79 13.17
CA SER A 331 -9.11 -5.80 12.52
C SER A 331 -9.39 -7.21 12.01
N PHE A 332 -10.32 -7.91 12.65
CA PHE A 332 -11.03 -9.00 11.96
C PHE A 332 -12.27 -8.40 11.31
N PRO A 333 -12.40 -8.38 9.97
CA PRO A 333 -13.74 -8.32 9.40
C PRO A 333 -14.42 -9.65 9.79
N LEU A 334 -15.53 -9.57 10.51
CA LEU A 334 -16.43 -10.71 10.63
C LEU A 334 -16.82 -11.13 9.20
N PRO A 335 -16.74 -12.43 8.84
CA PRO A 335 -17.34 -12.85 7.59
C PRO A 335 -18.83 -12.52 7.66
N SER A 336 -19.29 -11.64 6.77
CA SER A 336 -20.72 -11.46 6.51
C SER A 336 -21.25 -12.81 6.01
N ILE A 337 -22.00 -13.47 6.89
CA ILE A 337 -22.76 -14.71 6.62
C ILE A 337 -23.91 -14.39 5.67
#